data_AF-A0A967WKS8-F1
#
_entry.id   AF-A0A967WKS8-F1
#
_cell.length_a   1.000
_cell.length_b   1.000
_cell.length_c   1.000
_cell.angle_alpha   90.00
_cell.angle_beta   90.00
_cell.angle_gamma   90.00
#
_symmetry.space_group_name_H-M   'P 1'
#
loop_
_entity.id
_entity.type
_entity.pdbx_description
1 polymer ?
#
loop_
_entity_poly.entity_id
_entity_poly.type
_entity_poly.pdbx_seq_one_letter_code
_entity_poly.pdbx_strand_id
1 'polypeptide(L)'
;MSRTGIIIMGAAGRDFHNFNVYFRDNPDYQVLAFTAAQIPNIEGRRYPPELAGELYPEGIPIHPEAELSDLVRRHQVAQVVFAYSDVSHETVMHKASQAL
;
A
#
# COMPACT_ATOMS: atom_id res chain seq x y z
N MET A 1 -13.27 -6.14 -16.95
CA MET A 1 -13.58 -5.99 -15.51
C MET A 1 -12.77 -4.82 -14.98
N SER A 2 -13.30 -4.07 -14.01
CA SER A 2 -12.53 -3.04 -13.31
C SER A 2 -11.49 -3.68 -12.40
N ARG A 3 -10.27 -3.13 -12.35
CA ARG A 3 -9.22 -3.61 -11.44
C ARG A 3 -9.64 -3.37 -9.99
N THR A 4 -9.21 -4.24 -9.08
CA THR A 4 -9.41 -4.07 -7.64
C THR A 4 -8.40 -3.04 -7.12
N GLY A 5 -8.89 -1.87 -6.72
CA GLY A 5 -8.06 -0.82 -6.14
C GLY A 5 -7.64 -1.16 -4.71
N ILE A 6 -6.33 -1.20 -4.45
CA ILE A 6 -5.76 -1.59 -3.15
C ILE A 6 -4.73 -0.60 -2.63
N ILE A 7 -4.58 -0.57 -1.30
CA ILE A 7 -3.45 0.06 -0.61
C ILE A 7 -2.66 -1.04 0.11
N ILE A 8 -1.33 -0.95 0.08
CA ILE A 8 -0.45 -1.86 0.83
C ILE A 8 0.21 -1.08 1.97
N MET A 9 -0.06 -1.49 3.21
CA MET A 9 0.50 -0.86 4.40
C MET A 9 1.70 -1.64 4.94
N GLY A 10 2.81 -0.96 5.24
CA GLY A 10 4.02 -1.62 5.71
C GLY A 10 5.15 -0.69 6.14
N ALA A 11 6.35 -1.27 6.22
CA ALA A 11 7.58 -0.61 6.64
C ALA A 11 8.72 -0.82 5.63
N ALA A 12 8.44 -0.67 4.33
CA ALA A 12 9.44 -0.75 3.24
C ALA A 12 10.24 -2.05 3.18
N GLY A 13 9.60 -3.16 3.51
CA GLY A 13 10.14 -4.51 3.41
C GLY A 13 9.10 -5.42 2.77
N ARG A 14 8.24 -6.01 3.59
CA ARG A 14 7.25 -6.99 3.13
C ARG A 14 6.17 -6.38 2.23
N ASP A 15 5.79 -5.13 2.43
CA ASP A 15 4.92 -4.37 1.52
C ASP A 15 5.47 -4.35 0.08
N PHE A 16 6.72 -3.92 -0.10
CA PHE A 16 7.38 -3.91 -1.40
C PHE A 16 7.61 -5.33 -1.93
N HIS A 17 7.94 -6.28 -1.06
CA HIS A 17 8.06 -7.68 -1.48
C HIS A 17 6.74 -8.23 -2.01
N ASN A 18 5.64 -8.08 -1.27
CA ASN A 18 4.30 -8.51 -1.68
C ASN A 18 3.90 -7.87 -3.02
N PHE A 19 4.18 -6.58 -3.19
CA PHE A 19 4.00 -5.90 -4.47
C PHE A 19 4.77 -6.59 -5.59
N ASN A 20 6.07 -6.78 -5.41
CA ASN A 20 6.97 -7.32 -6.42
C ASN A 20 6.62 -8.74 -6.85
N VAL A 21 6.16 -9.59 -5.92
CA VAL A 21 5.94 -11.01 -6.20
C VAL A 21 4.51 -11.35 -6.61
N TYR A 22 3.53 -10.50 -6.28
CA TYR A 22 2.12 -10.82 -6.54
C TYR A 22 1.34 -9.73 -7.27
N PHE A 23 1.60 -8.44 -7.00
CA PHE A 23 0.76 -7.36 -7.52
C PHE A 23 1.34 -6.63 -8.74
N ARG A 24 2.66 -6.63 -8.93
CA ARG A 24 3.37 -5.82 -9.94
C ARG A 24 2.79 -5.96 -11.33
N ASP A 25 2.70 -7.20 -11.82
CA ASP A 25 2.28 -7.52 -13.18
C ASP A 25 0.87 -8.15 -13.22
N ASN A 26 0.13 -8.05 -12.11
CA ASN A 26 -1.19 -8.66 -11.99
C ASN A 26 -2.27 -7.65 -12.43
N PRO A 27 -2.92 -7.88 -13.59
CA PRO A 27 -3.88 -6.93 -14.15
C PRO A 27 -5.20 -6.87 -13.40
N ASP A 28 -5.47 -7.79 -12.47
CA ASP A 28 -6.69 -7.81 -11.66
C ASP A 28 -6.67 -6.78 -10.52
N TYR A 29 -5.48 -6.22 -10.22
CA TYR A 29 -5.27 -5.28 -9.13
C TYR A 29 -4.69 -3.95 -9.61
N GLN A 30 -4.97 -2.90 -8.85
CA GLN A 30 -4.34 -1.60 -8.99
C GLN A 30 -3.87 -1.13 -7.61
N VAL A 31 -2.57 -1.11 -7.39
CA VAL A 31 -1.96 -0.57 -6.18
C VAL A 31 -1.97 0.95 -6.26
N LEU A 32 -2.82 1.57 -5.46
CA LEU A 32 -3.05 3.02 -5.49
C LEU A 32 -2.00 3.78 -4.68
N ALA A 33 -1.55 3.18 -3.58
CA ALA A 33 -0.52 3.74 -2.71
C ALA A 33 0.12 2.66 -1.83
N PHE A 34 1.35 2.93 -1.40
CA PHE A 34 1.90 2.37 -0.18
C PHE A 34 1.66 3.34 0.98
N THR A 35 1.56 2.82 2.20
CA THR A 35 1.63 3.64 3.41
C THR A 35 2.81 3.23 4.29
N ALA A 36 3.48 4.22 4.89
CA ALA A 36 4.61 4.01 5.80
C ALA A 36 4.36 4.68 7.15
N ALA A 37 4.61 3.96 8.24
CA ALA A 37 4.35 4.46 9.59
C ALA A 37 5.53 5.24 10.19
N GLN A 38 6.76 4.75 10.01
CA GLN A 38 7.95 5.26 10.71
C GLN A 38 9.24 5.00 9.93
N ILE A 39 9.36 5.55 8.71
CA ILE A 39 10.64 5.54 8.00
C ILE A 39 11.03 6.99 7.71
N PRO A 40 12.07 7.51 8.40
CA PRO A 40 12.60 8.82 8.10
C PRO A 40 12.88 8.95 6.60
N ASN A 41 12.39 10.03 5.98
CA ASN A 41 12.62 10.37 4.58
C ASN A 41 12.02 9.39 3.54
N ILE A 42 11.02 8.56 3.87
CA ILE A 42 10.28 7.79 2.84
C ILE A 42 8.94 8.42 2.46
N GLU A 43 8.32 9.14 3.38
CA GLU A 43 7.02 9.77 3.18
C GLU A 43 7.12 10.83 2.07
N GLY A 44 6.14 10.83 1.16
CA GLY A 44 6.13 11.72 -0.01
C GLY A 44 7.02 11.24 -1.17
N ARG A 45 7.73 10.12 -1.01
CA ARG A 45 8.44 9.47 -2.13
C ARG A 45 7.48 8.61 -2.95
N ARG A 46 8.01 8.06 -4.04
CA ARG A 46 7.35 7.06 -4.87
C ARG A 46 8.16 5.77 -4.84
N TYR A 47 7.46 4.65 -4.86
CA TYR A 47 8.03 3.42 -5.37
C TYR A 47 8.41 3.67 -6.84
N PRO A 48 9.69 3.50 -7.21
CA PRO A 48 10.23 4.07 -8.45
C PRO A 48 9.61 3.41 -9.69
N PRO A 49 9.27 4.18 -10.75
CA PRO A 49 8.76 3.65 -12.02
C PRO A 49 9.61 2.52 -12.59
N GLU A 50 10.93 2.64 -12.48
CA GLU A 50 11.90 1.69 -13.03
C GLU A 50 11.81 0.30 -12.38
N LEU A 51 11.19 0.20 -11.19
CA LEU A 51 10.94 -1.05 -10.48
C LEU A 51 9.47 -1.46 -10.46
N ALA A 52 8.56 -0.57 -10.87
CA ALA A 52 7.12 -0.74 -10.70
C ALA A 52 6.46 -1.56 -11.81
N GLY A 53 7.15 -1.78 -12.94
CA GLY A 53 6.62 -2.54 -14.07
C GLY A 53 5.71 -1.71 -14.97
N GLU A 54 5.28 -2.29 -16.10
CA GLU A 54 4.57 -1.58 -17.17
C GLU A 54 3.20 -1.02 -16.73
N LEU A 55 2.60 -1.61 -15.69
CA LEU A 55 1.31 -1.17 -15.15
C LEU A 55 1.41 0.14 -14.34
N TYR A 56 2.61 0.59 -13.99
CA TYR A 56 2.86 1.74 -13.11
C TYR A 56 3.98 2.65 -13.65
N PRO A 57 3.80 3.27 -14.84
CA PRO A 57 4.83 4.11 -15.48
C PRO A 57 5.21 5.37 -14.69
N GLU A 58 4.36 5.80 -13.76
CA GLU A 58 4.60 6.95 -12.87
C GLU A 58 5.05 6.51 -11.46
N GLY A 59 5.34 5.22 -11.29
CA GLY A 59 5.57 4.61 -9.99
C GLY A 59 4.31 4.62 -9.12
N ILE A 60 4.49 4.31 -7.84
CA ILE A 60 3.38 4.24 -6.86
C ILE A 60 3.67 5.18 -5.70
N PRO A 61 2.74 6.08 -5.32
CA PRO A 61 2.99 7.03 -4.23
C PRO A 61 3.11 6.32 -2.88
N ILE A 62 3.95 6.88 -2.00
CA ILE A 62 4.14 6.43 -0.62
C ILE A 62 3.67 7.55 0.30
N HIS A 63 2.58 7.29 1.03
CA HIS A 63 1.95 8.24 1.94
C HIS A 63 2.29 7.93 3.41
N PRO A 64 2.22 8.92 4.30
CA PRO A 64 2.18 8.66 5.74
C PRO A 64 1.00 7.73 6.08
N GLU A 65 1.22 6.75 6.96
CA GLU A 65 0.16 5.83 7.39
C GLU A 65 -1.00 6.56 8.10
N ALA A 66 -0.73 7.72 8.71
CA ALA A 66 -1.78 8.57 9.29
C ALA A 66 -2.84 9.02 8.25
N GLU A 67 -2.51 9.03 6.95
CA GLU A 67 -3.43 9.39 5.87
C GLU A 67 -4.31 8.21 5.41
N LEU A 68 -4.13 7.00 5.95
CA LEU A 68 -4.80 5.78 5.47
C LEU A 68 -6.31 5.96 5.29
N SER A 69 -7.02 6.44 6.32
CA SER A 69 -8.49 6.57 6.28
C SER A 69 -8.94 7.59 5.22
N ASP A 70 -8.17 8.65 4.98
CA ASP A 70 -8.49 9.63 3.96
C ASP A 70 -8.22 9.10 2.55
N LEU A 71 -7.14 8.34 2.37
CA LEU A 71 -6.84 7.66 1.12
C LEU A 71 -7.91 6.62 0.76
N VAL A 72 -8.35 5.82 1.74
CA VAL A 72 -9.42 4.83 1.57
C VAL A 72 -10.70 5.50 1.06
N ARG A 73 -11.12 6.60 1.69
CA ARG A 73 -12.31 7.36 1.27
C ARG A 73 -12.14 8.03 -0.09
N ARG A 74 -11.02 8.72 -0.30
CA ARG A 74 -10.75 9.48 -1.53
C ARG A 74 -10.69 8.59 -2.76
N HIS A 75 -10.05 7.42 -2.64
CA HIS A 75 -9.83 6.52 -3.76
C HIS A 75 -10.84 5.37 -3.84
N GLN A 76 -11.83 5.31 -2.93
CA GLN A 76 -12.80 4.22 -2.83
C GLN A 76 -12.10 2.84 -2.85
N VAL A 77 -11.09 2.71 -1.98
CA VAL A 77 -10.22 1.53 -1.93
C VAL A 77 -11.05 0.29 -1.57
N ALA A 78 -10.86 -0.79 -2.32
CA ALA A 78 -11.59 -2.03 -2.10
C ALA A 78 -10.94 -2.92 -1.04
N GLN A 79 -9.60 -2.88 -0.93
CA GLN A 79 -8.85 -3.68 0.05
C GLN A 79 -7.62 -2.93 0.58
N VAL A 80 -7.35 -3.11 1.87
CA VAL A 80 -6.08 -2.71 2.49
C VAL A 80 -5.29 -3.98 2.82
N VAL A 81 -4.11 -4.11 2.22
CA VAL A 81 -3.21 -5.25 2.41
C VAL A 81 -2.26 -4.96 3.57
N PHE A 82 -2.49 -5.63 4.70
CA PHE A 82 -1.66 -5.52 5.90
C PHE A 82 -0.35 -6.30 5.73
N ALA A 83 0.78 -5.59 5.60
CA ALA A 83 2.10 -6.19 5.35
C ALA A 83 3.10 -5.98 6.49
N TYR A 84 2.65 -5.79 7.74
CA TYR A 84 3.53 -5.86 8.91
C TYR A 84 3.73 -7.30 9.41
N SER A 85 4.84 -7.54 10.11
CA SER A 85 5.08 -8.73 10.93
C SER A 85 5.24 -8.33 12.38
N ASP A 86 5.23 -9.33 13.29
CA ASP A 86 5.62 -9.14 14.70
C ASP A 86 4.84 -8.06 15.45
N VAL A 87 3.56 -7.89 15.11
CA VAL A 87 2.62 -7.01 15.79
C VAL A 87 1.63 -7.81 16.63
N SER A 88 1.10 -7.20 17.70
CA SER A 88 0.04 -7.82 18.49
C SER A 88 -1.26 -7.92 17.66
N HIS A 89 -2.11 -8.88 18.03
CA HIS A 89 -3.46 -8.97 17.49
C HIS A 89 -4.24 -7.65 17.65
N GLU A 90 -4.09 -7.00 18.79
CA GLU A 90 -4.72 -5.71 19.06
C GLU A 90 -4.32 -4.65 18.02
N THR A 91 -3.03 -4.54 17.69
CA THR A 91 -2.54 -3.62 16.65
C THR A 91 -3.18 -3.94 15.30
N VAL A 92 -3.29 -5.22 14.93
CA VAL A 92 -3.94 -5.63 13.67
C VAL A 92 -5.40 -5.16 13.65
N MET A 93 -6.13 -5.33 14.75
CA MET A 93 -7.54 -4.94 14.83
C MET A 93 -7.74 -3.42 14.81
N HIS A 94 -6.86 -2.65 15.46
CA HIS A 94 -6.87 -1.19 15.36
C HIS A 94 -6.65 -0.73 13.91
N LYS A 95 -5.72 -1.37 13.17
CA LYS A 95 -5.49 -1.06 11.75
C LYS A 95 -6.65 -1.48 10.86
N ALA A 96 -7.25 -2.65 11.11
CA ALA A 96 -8.44 -3.08 10.40
C ALA A 96 -9.60 -2.08 10.59
N SER A 97 -9.79 -1.56 11.80
CA SER A 97 -10.81 -0.54 12.07
C SER A 97 -10.55 0.78 11.35
N GLN A 98 -9.29 1.15 11.09
CA GLN A 98 -8.94 2.37 10.33
C GLN A 98 -9.23 2.26 8.83
N ALA A 99 -9.33 1.02 8.31
CA ALA A 99 -9.56 0.71 6.91
C ALA A 99 -11.05 0.58 6.53
N LEU A 100 -11.96 0.69 7.50
CA LEU A 100 -13.42 0.70 7.33
C LEU A 100 -13.94 2.14 7.11
#